data_AF-A0AAV0K025-F1
#
_entry.id   AF-A0AAV0K025-F1
#
_cell.length_a   1.000
_cell.length_b   1.000
_cell.length_c   1.000
_cell.angle_alpha   90.00
_cell.angle_beta   90.00
_cell.angle_gamma   90.00
#
_symmetry.space_group_name_H-M   'P 1'
#
loop_
_entity.id
_entity.type
_entity.pdbx_description
1 polymer ?
#
loop_
_entity_poly.entity_id
_entity_poly.type
_entity_poly.pdbx_seq_one_letter_code
_entity_poly.pdbx_strand_id
1 'polypeptide(L)'
;MVGSGVAPDGVVFIALLSACTHSGLVEQGREYFESMRAIYGIEPKIEHYGCMVDMLCRAGLVKEAFEFVQEMPIEPNPIIGRTLINACRAHGELKLGEEISAQLIKNDPLYESNYVLLSDIYAKMSDWEKKRSVREAMEKKGMKKIPGRSQIELENEIHKVVPQL
;
A
#
# COMPACT_ATOMS: atom_id res chain seq x y z
N MET A 1 30.04 8.36 -1.74
CA MET A 1 29.09 9.24 -2.45
C MET A 1 29.38 10.69 -2.14
N VAL A 2 29.13 11.19 -0.92
CA VAL A 2 29.50 12.58 -0.55
C VAL A 2 31.03 12.76 -0.45
N GLY A 3 31.75 11.80 0.14
CA GLY A 3 33.22 11.84 0.23
C GLY A 3 33.98 11.59 -1.09
N SER A 4 33.27 11.29 -2.17
CA SER A 4 33.84 11.03 -3.51
C SER A 4 33.52 12.14 -4.51
N GLY A 5 32.94 13.26 -4.07
CA GLY A 5 32.63 14.43 -4.92
C GLY A 5 31.46 14.25 -5.89
N VAL A 6 30.68 13.18 -5.77
CA VAL A 6 29.50 12.94 -6.62
C VAL A 6 28.25 13.39 -5.85
N ALA A 7 27.54 14.38 -6.40
CA ALA A 7 26.28 14.84 -5.84
C ALA A 7 25.24 13.71 -5.88
N PRO A 8 24.55 13.42 -4.77
CA PRO A 8 23.40 12.52 -4.79
C PRO A 8 22.35 13.01 -5.79
N ASP A 9 21.64 12.08 -6.43
CA ASP A 9 20.44 12.36 -7.22
C ASP A 9 19.21 11.71 -6.57
N GLY A 10 18.03 11.89 -7.17
CA GLY A 10 16.80 11.30 -6.64
C GLY A 10 16.85 9.77 -6.51
N VAL A 11 17.60 9.07 -7.37
CA VAL A 11 17.72 7.60 -7.29
C VAL A 11 18.44 7.18 -6.01
N VAL A 12 19.46 7.95 -5.61
CA VAL A 12 20.16 7.73 -4.34
C VAL A 12 19.21 7.88 -3.14
N PHE A 13 18.33 8.88 -3.17
CA PHE A 13 17.35 9.09 -2.11
C PHE A 13 16.30 7.97 -2.06
N ILE A 14 15.86 7.44 -3.21
CA ILE A 14 14.99 6.24 -3.22
C ILE A 14 15.69 5.06 -2.52
N ALA A 15 16.99 4.84 -2.79
CA ALA A 15 17.75 3.78 -2.16
C ALA A 15 17.91 4.00 -0.64
N LEU A 16 18.22 5.22 -0.20
CA LEU A 16 18.33 5.59 1.22
C LEU A 16 17.00 5.39 1.96
N LEU A 17 15.91 5.93 1.41
CA LEU A 17 14.58 5.80 1.99
C LEU A 17 14.15 4.34 2.04
N SER A 18 14.38 3.58 0.97
CA SER A 18 14.11 2.13 0.95
C SER A 18 14.90 1.39 2.02
N ALA A 19 16.18 1.71 2.23
CA ALA A 19 16.97 1.09 3.30
C ALA A 19 16.41 1.43 4.69
N CYS A 20 15.96 2.67 4.90
CA CYS A 20 15.30 3.08 6.14
C CYS A 20 13.98 2.33 6.36
N THR A 21 13.17 2.16 5.31
CA THR A 21 11.93 1.37 5.35
C THR A 21 12.17 -0.07 5.80
N HIS A 22 13.18 -0.74 5.25
CA HIS A 22 13.48 -2.14 5.61
C HIS A 22 14.11 -2.27 7.01
N SER A 23 14.77 -1.21 7.48
CA SER A 23 15.46 -1.19 8.77
C SER A 23 14.59 -0.62 9.91
N GLY A 24 13.37 -0.14 9.62
CA GLY A 24 12.50 0.51 10.59
C GLY A 24 13.02 1.86 11.08
N LEU A 25 13.92 2.51 10.33
CA LEU A 25 14.58 3.76 10.70
C LEU A 25 13.74 4.98 10.26
N VAL A 26 12.58 5.16 10.89
CA VAL A 26 11.59 6.17 10.48
C VAL A 26 12.17 7.59 10.57
N GLU A 27 12.79 7.94 11.69
CA GLU A 27 13.31 9.29 11.91
C GLU A 27 14.46 9.63 10.94
N GLN A 28 15.39 8.71 10.71
CA GLN A 28 16.42 8.91 9.68
C GLN A 28 15.81 9.01 8.28
N GLY A 29 14.74 8.26 8.00
CA GLY A 29 14.01 8.38 6.74
C GLY A 29 13.44 9.79 6.52
N ARG A 30 12.86 10.40 7.56
CA ARG A 30 12.38 11.80 7.53
C ARG A 30 13.52 12.76 7.27
N GLU A 31 14.63 12.63 8.01
CA GLU A 31 15.81 13.47 7.85
C GLU A 31 16.34 13.41 6.40
N TYR A 32 16.43 12.20 5.81
CA TYR A 32 16.84 12.05 4.42
C TYR A 32 15.84 12.69 3.46
N PHE A 33 14.54 12.48 3.65
CA PHE A 33 13.51 13.05 2.80
C PHE A 33 13.54 14.59 2.81
N GLU A 34 13.66 15.21 3.99
CA GLU A 34 13.76 16.66 4.14
C GLU A 34 15.06 17.21 3.55
N SER A 35 16.18 16.52 3.80
CA SER A 35 17.50 16.93 3.29
C SER A 35 17.53 16.98 1.76
N MET A 36 16.74 16.15 1.09
CA MET A 36 16.69 16.07 -0.37
C MET A 36 16.38 17.43 -0.98
N ARG A 37 15.39 18.14 -0.44
CA ARG A 37 15.04 19.49 -0.88
C ARG A 37 15.94 20.55 -0.23
N ALA A 38 16.11 20.48 1.09
CA ALA A 38 16.75 21.54 1.86
C ALA A 38 18.27 21.66 1.62
N ILE A 39 18.95 20.55 1.38
CA ILE A 39 20.42 20.48 1.24
C ILE A 39 20.82 20.25 -0.22
N TYR A 40 20.13 19.35 -0.91
CA TYR A 40 20.52 18.92 -2.26
C TYR A 40 19.71 19.59 -3.39
N GLY A 41 18.65 20.36 -3.06
CA GLY A 41 17.82 21.05 -4.05
C GLY A 41 17.06 20.11 -4.99
N ILE A 42 16.85 18.86 -4.58
CA ILE A 42 16.17 17.83 -5.36
C ILE A 42 14.70 17.80 -4.93
N GLU A 43 13.81 18.09 -5.87
CA GLU A 43 12.37 18.05 -5.61
C GLU A 43 11.84 16.61 -5.54
N PRO A 44 11.08 16.25 -4.49
CA PRO A 44 10.48 14.92 -4.38
C PRO A 44 9.51 14.57 -5.51
N LYS A 45 9.74 13.38 -6.07
CA LYS A 45 8.86 12.73 -7.04
C LYS A 45 8.03 11.63 -6.38
N ILE A 46 7.03 11.13 -7.11
CA ILE A 46 6.07 10.14 -6.62
C ILE A 46 6.72 8.89 -6.00
N GLU A 47 7.90 8.48 -6.49
CA GLU A 47 8.65 7.35 -5.96
C GLU A 47 9.16 7.62 -4.53
N HIS A 48 9.62 8.84 -4.25
CA HIS A 48 10.12 9.24 -2.93
C HIS A 48 8.96 9.31 -1.92
N TYR A 49 7.83 9.89 -2.31
CA TYR A 49 6.61 9.87 -1.49
C TYR A 49 6.13 8.44 -1.25
N GLY A 50 6.19 7.57 -2.26
CA GLY A 50 5.89 6.15 -2.12
C GLY A 50 6.76 5.46 -1.07
N CYS A 51 8.07 5.75 -1.03
CA CYS A 51 8.96 5.24 0.01
C CYS A 51 8.59 5.73 1.41
N MET A 52 8.25 7.02 1.57
CA MET A 52 7.81 7.58 2.84
C MET A 52 6.52 6.93 3.33
N VAL A 53 5.53 6.76 2.45
CA VAL A 53 4.27 6.10 2.80
C VAL A 53 4.49 4.65 3.19
N ASP A 54 5.31 3.88 2.45
CA ASP A 54 5.62 2.49 2.80
C ASP A 54 6.33 2.40 4.16
N MET A 55 7.25 3.33 4.43
CA MET A 55 7.95 3.42 5.72
C MET A 55 6.99 3.64 6.90
N LEU A 56 6.15 4.67 6.81
CA LEU A 56 5.17 5.01 7.86
C LEU A 56 4.16 3.87 8.05
N CYS A 57 3.68 3.29 6.94
CA CYS A 57 2.76 2.16 6.96
C CYS A 57 3.34 0.95 7.70
N ARG A 58 4.58 0.56 7.39
CA ARG A 58 5.24 -0.60 8.04
C ARG A 58 5.59 -0.36 9.50
N ALA A 59 5.82 0.90 9.88
CA ALA A 59 5.99 1.30 11.27
C ALA A 59 4.67 1.31 12.07
N GLY A 60 3.52 1.05 11.42
CA GLY A 60 2.20 1.11 12.05
C GLY A 60 1.65 2.52 12.22
N LEU A 61 2.32 3.53 11.66
CA LEU A 61 1.94 4.94 11.70
C LEU A 61 0.93 5.25 10.57
N VAL A 62 -0.14 4.45 10.48
CA VAL A 62 -1.04 4.45 9.31
C VAL A 62 -1.82 5.77 9.17
N LYS A 63 -2.25 6.37 10.27
CA LYS A 63 -2.93 7.67 10.25
C LYS A 63 -2.00 8.77 9.78
N GLU A 64 -0.77 8.76 10.27
CA GLU A 64 0.25 9.71 9.84
C GLU A 64 0.60 9.52 8.36
N ALA A 65 0.70 8.27 7.89
CA ALA A 65 0.90 7.96 6.47
C ALA A 65 -0.23 8.53 5.60
N PHE A 66 -1.47 8.50 6.10
CA PHE A 66 -2.61 9.08 5.40
C PHE A 66 -2.57 10.61 5.38
N GLU A 67 -2.28 11.25 6.51
CA GLU A 67 -2.08 12.71 6.61
C GLU A 67 -0.97 13.17 5.65
N PHE A 68 0.17 12.48 5.65
CA PHE A 68 1.27 12.74 4.73
C PHE A 68 0.82 12.69 3.27
N VAL A 69 -0.05 11.74 2.89
CA VAL A 69 -0.60 11.66 1.53
C VAL A 69 -1.56 12.82 1.22
N GLN A 70 -2.35 13.29 2.18
CA GLN A 70 -3.22 14.45 1.99
C GLN A 70 -2.42 15.75 1.80
N GLU A 71 -1.22 15.82 2.38
CA GLU A 71 -0.33 16.98 2.29
C GLU A 71 0.59 16.95 1.05
N MET A 72 0.57 15.88 0.26
CA MET A 72 1.40 15.77 -0.93
C MET A 72 1.09 16.91 -1.92
N PRO A 73 2.10 17.63 -2.43
CA PRO A 73 1.90 18.68 -3.44
C PRO A 73 1.64 18.11 -4.85
N ILE A 74 1.60 16.78 -4.99
CA ILE A 74 1.36 16.05 -6.24
C ILE A 74 0.27 15.02 -6.02
N GLU A 75 -0.45 14.66 -7.08
CA GLU A 75 -1.53 13.68 -6.99
C GLU A 75 -0.95 12.28 -6.65
N PRO A 76 -1.43 11.63 -5.57
CA PRO A 76 -0.97 10.30 -5.21
C PRO A 76 -1.42 9.29 -6.26
N ASN A 77 -0.53 8.37 -6.63
CA ASN A 77 -0.87 7.32 -7.57
C ASN A 77 -1.70 6.21 -6.87
N PRO A 78 -2.39 5.34 -7.64
CA PRO A 78 -3.18 4.24 -7.05
C PRO A 78 -2.35 3.24 -6.22
N ILE A 79 -1.03 3.17 -6.41
CA ILE A 79 -0.15 2.29 -5.64
C ILE A 79 -0.10 2.77 -4.18
N ILE A 80 0.07 4.07 -3.95
CA ILE A 80 0.08 4.68 -2.62
C ILE A 80 -1.21 4.38 -1.85
N GLY A 81 -2.38 4.55 -2.50
CA GLY A 81 -3.67 4.23 -1.88
C GLY A 81 -3.80 2.74 -1.50
N ARG A 82 -3.33 1.83 -2.37
CA ARG A 82 -3.33 0.39 -2.07
C ARG A 82 -2.36 0.02 -0.94
N THR A 83 -1.21 0.68 -0.85
CA THR A 83 -0.28 0.53 0.28
C THR A 83 -0.95 0.91 1.59
N LEU A 84 -1.64 2.07 1.64
CA LEU A 84 -2.40 2.50 2.80
C LEU A 84 -3.51 1.51 3.19
N ILE A 85 -4.28 0.99 2.23
CA ILE A 85 -5.34 0.01 2.53
C ILE A 85 -4.76 -1.28 3.14
N ASN A 86 -3.64 -1.77 2.59
CA ASN A 86 -2.96 -2.94 3.15
C ASN A 86 -2.48 -2.68 4.58
N ALA A 87 -1.94 -1.48 4.86
CA ALA A 87 -1.53 -1.08 6.19
C ALA A 87 -2.71 -0.93 7.16
N CYS A 88 -3.81 -0.32 6.71
CA CYS A 88 -5.08 -0.25 7.45
C CYS A 88 -5.55 -1.63 7.88
N ARG A 89 -5.50 -2.59 6.93
CA ARG A 89 -5.84 -3.98 7.20
C ARG A 89 -4.87 -4.61 8.21
N ALA A 90 -3.57 -4.35 8.09
CA ALA A 90 -2.55 -4.92 8.97
C ALA A 90 -2.63 -4.40 10.41
N HIS A 91 -2.88 -3.09 10.57
CA HIS A 91 -2.84 -2.39 11.86
C HIS A 91 -4.21 -2.10 12.47
N GLY A 92 -5.31 -2.52 11.83
CA GLY A 92 -6.65 -2.44 12.40
C GLY A 92 -7.39 -1.12 12.13
N GLU A 93 -6.84 -0.23 11.31
CA GLU A 93 -7.50 1.02 10.87
C GLU A 93 -8.56 0.76 9.78
N LEU A 94 -9.47 -0.18 10.04
CA LEU A 94 -10.35 -0.76 9.02
C LEU A 94 -11.30 0.27 8.39
N LYS A 95 -11.80 1.25 9.17
CA LYS A 95 -12.68 2.31 8.66
C LYS A 95 -11.97 3.21 7.65
N LEU A 96 -10.73 3.59 7.94
CA LEU A 96 -9.89 4.33 7.00
C LEU A 96 -9.64 3.50 5.73
N GLY A 97 -9.38 2.20 5.90
CA GLY A 97 -9.25 1.26 4.77
C GLY A 97 -10.50 1.17 3.90
N GLU A 98 -11.70 1.19 4.49
CA GLU A 98 -12.99 1.23 3.78
C GLU A 98 -13.13 2.53 2.96
N GLU A 99 -12.83 3.68 3.56
CA GLU A 99 -12.90 5.00 2.92
C GLU A 99 -11.96 5.10 1.71
N ILE A 100 -10.68 4.74 1.88
CA ILE A 100 -9.68 4.79 0.81
C ILE A 100 -10.06 3.82 -0.31
N SER A 101 -10.55 2.61 0.04
CA SER A 101 -11.00 1.63 -0.96
C SER A 101 -12.18 2.14 -1.78
N ALA A 102 -13.15 2.79 -1.13
CA ALA A 102 -14.30 3.37 -1.81
C ALA A 102 -13.88 4.49 -2.79
N GLN A 103 -12.91 5.32 -2.41
CA GLN A 103 -12.34 6.33 -3.30
C GLN A 103 -11.64 5.71 -4.51
N LEU A 104 -10.81 4.68 -4.31
CA LEU A 104 -10.14 3.99 -5.42
C LEU A 104 -11.12 3.31 -6.39
N ILE A 105 -12.19 2.70 -5.88
CA ILE A 105 -13.25 2.12 -6.72
C ILE A 105 -14.01 3.20 -7.48
N LYS A 106 -14.27 4.35 -6.86
CA LYS A 106 -14.93 5.48 -7.54
C LYS A 106 -14.06 6.01 -8.68
N ASN A 107 -12.75 6.09 -8.48
CA ASN A 107 -11.79 6.61 -9.46
C ASN A 107 -11.49 5.61 -10.58
N ASP A 108 -11.38 4.32 -10.26
CA ASP A 108 -11.19 3.24 -11.24
C ASP A 108 -12.16 2.08 -10.96
N PRO A 109 -13.40 2.16 -11.49
CA PRO A 109 -14.46 1.18 -11.21
C PRO A 109 -14.22 -0.20 -11.78
N LEU A 110 -13.25 -0.37 -12.68
CA LEU A 110 -12.96 -1.63 -13.37
C LEU A 110 -11.73 -2.35 -12.82
N TYR A 111 -11.00 -1.73 -11.88
CA TYR A 111 -9.83 -2.35 -11.27
C TYR A 111 -10.20 -3.36 -10.18
N GLU A 112 -10.21 -4.65 -10.54
CA GLU A 112 -10.65 -5.76 -9.69
C GLU A 112 -9.98 -5.78 -8.31
N SER A 113 -8.69 -5.46 -8.22
CA SER A 113 -7.94 -5.53 -6.96
C SER A 113 -8.46 -4.54 -5.91
N ASN A 114 -9.07 -3.42 -6.29
CA ASN A 114 -9.63 -2.46 -5.34
C ASN A 114 -10.86 -3.05 -4.62
N TYR A 115 -11.67 -3.83 -5.35
CA TYR A 115 -12.80 -4.56 -4.76
C TYR A 115 -12.34 -5.69 -3.85
N VAL A 116 -11.26 -6.39 -4.22
CA VAL A 116 -10.66 -7.43 -3.37
C VAL A 116 -10.21 -6.83 -2.04
N LEU A 117 -9.51 -5.70 -2.08
CA LEU A 117 -9.07 -5.01 -0.86
C LEU A 117 -10.25 -4.59 0.02
N LEU A 118 -11.32 -4.04 -0.56
CA LEU A 118 -12.54 -3.69 0.18
C LEU A 118 -13.24 -4.92 0.79
N SER A 119 -13.31 -6.03 0.05
CA SER A 119 -13.88 -7.29 0.52
C SER A 119 -13.10 -7.84 1.72
N ASP A 120 -11.77 -7.77 1.68
CA ASP A 120 -10.90 -8.19 2.79
C ASP A 120 -11.06 -7.30 4.03
N ILE A 121 -11.27 -5.99 3.85
CA ILE A 121 -11.59 -5.07 4.95
C ILE A 121 -12.91 -5.47 5.62
N TYR A 122 -13.98 -5.71 4.85
CA TYR A 122 -15.25 -6.15 5.42
C TYR A 122 -15.17 -7.53 6.09
N ALA A 123 -14.37 -8.44 5.55
CA ALA A 123 -14.09 -9.72 6.21
C ALA A 123 -13.42 -9.50 7.58
N LYS A 124 -12.44 -8.60 7.70
CA LYS A 124 -11.82 -8.26 8.99
C LYS A 124 -12.78 -7.55 9.96
N MET A 125 -13.74 -6.79 9.46
CA MET A 125 -14.80 -6.17 10.27
C MET A 125 -15.89 -7.19 10.69
N SER A 126 -15.85 -8.43 10.20
CA SER A 126 -16.96 -9.40 10.31
C SER A 126 -18.28 -8.92 9.68
N ASP A 127 -18.21 -7.99 8.72
CA ASP A 127 -19.36 -7.47 7.98
C ASP A 127 -19.60 -8.30 6.71
N TRP A 128 -20.22 -9.46 6.90
CA TRP A 128 -20.47 -10.43 5.83
C TRP A 128 -21.49 -9.92 4.79
N GLU A 129 -22.37 -9.01 5.19
CA GLU A 129 -23.35 -8.39 4.28
C GLU A 129 -22.64 -7.48 3.28
N LYS A 130 -21.79 -6.56 3.76
CA LYS A 130 -21.00 -5.71 2.87
C LYS A 130 -19.96 -6.52 2.08
N LYS A 131 -19.37 -7.57 2.65
CA LYS A 131 -18.49 -8.48 1.90
C LYS A 131 -19.23 -9.11 0.70
N ARG A 132 -20.47 -9.56 0.91
CA ARG A 132 -21.32 -10.12 -0.15
C ARG A 132 -21.68 -9.06 -1.20
N SER A 133 -22.06 -7.86 -0.78
CA SER A 133 -22.42 -6.79 -1.73
C SER A 133 -21.27 -6.42 -2.65
N VAL A 134 -20.02 -6.40 -2.15
CA VAL A 134 -18.82 -6.18 -2.97
C VAL A 134 -18.68 -7.26 -4.03
N ARG A 135 -18.88 -8.53 -3.65
CA ARG A 135 -18.79 -9.66 -4.59
C ARG A 135 -19.87 -9.58 -5.68
N GLU A 136 -21.11 -9.29 -5.32
CA GLU A 136 -22.18 -9.07 -6.28
C GLU A 136 -21.87 -7.88 -7.22
N ALA A 137 -21.27 -6.81 -6.71
CA ALA A 137 -20.86 -5.66 -7.51
C ALA A 137 -19.72 -5.99 -8.49
N MET A 138 -18.83 -6.93 -8.14
CA MET A 138 -17.80 -7.47 -9.04
C MET A 138 -18.43 -8.35 -10.13
N GLU A 139 -19.33 -9.27 -9.76
CA GLU A 139 -20.02 -10.16 -10.69
C GLU A 139 -20.84 -9.39 -11.74
N LYS A 140 -21.57 -8.35 -11.31
CA LYS A 140 -22.32 -7.45 -12.20
C LYS A 140 -21.43 -6.72 -13.21
N LYS A 141 -20.14 -6.52 -12.90
CA LYS A 141 -19.16 -5.90 -13.80
C LYS A 141 -18.38 -6.92 -14.64
N GLY A 142 -18.73 -8.20 -14.56
CA GLY A 142 -18.07 -9.27 -15.30
C GLY A 142 -16.66 -9.60 -14.79
N MET A 143 -16.30 -9.12 -13.59
CA MET A 143 -15.01 -9.40 -12.97
C MET A 143 -14.95 -10.87 -12.54
N LYS A 144 -13.88 -11.57 -12.91
CA LYS A 144 -13.72 -13.00 -12.62
C LYS A 144 -12.48 -13.21 -11.77
N LYS A 145 -12.63 -13.22 -10.45
CA LYS A 145 -11.54 -13.67 -9.59
C LYS A 145 -11.42 -15.19 -9.64
N ILE A 146 -10.27 -15.68 -10.11
CA ILE A 146 -9.84 -17.06 -9.85
C ILE A 146 -9.34 -17.08 -8.40
N PRO A 147 -9.91 -17.88 -7.49
CA PRO A 147 -9.38 -18.04 -6.15
C PRO A 147 -7.90 -18.41 -6.22
N GLY A 148 -7.06 -17.74 -5.43
CA GLY A 148 -5.66 -18.13 -5.28
C GLY A 148 -5.61 -19.58 -4.80
N ARG A 149 -4.95 -20.45 -5.57
CA ARG A 149 -4.74 -21.85 -5.21
C ARG A 149 -3.35 -21.96 -4.60
N SER A 150 -3.27 -22.39 -3.35
CA SER A 150 -2.02 -22.89 -2.78
C SER A 150 -2.04 -24.40 -2.89
N GLN A 151 -1.03 -24.98 -3.55
CA GLN A 151 -0.81 -26.41 -3.59
C GLN A 151 0.19 -26.76 -2.49
N ILE A 152 -0.11 -27.74 -1.66
CA ILE A 152 0.83 -28.33 -0.71
C ILE A 152 1.12 -29.73 -1.22
N GLU A 153 2.37 -30.00 -1.55
CA GLU A 153 2.84 -31.32 -1.96
C GLU A 153 3.35 -32.05 -0.71
N LEU A 154 2.59 -33.05 -0.27
CA LEU A 154 2.97 -33.96 0.82
C LEU A 154 3.00 -35.37 0.24
N GLU A 155 4.14 -36.05 0.36
CA GLU A 155 4.30 -37.49 0.09
C GLU A 155 3.73 -37.95 -1.27
N ASN A 156 4.07 -37.26 -2.36
CA ASN A 156 3.64 -37.57 -3.73
C ASN A 156 2.11 -37.52 -3.97
N GLU A 157 1.33 -36.95 -3.04
CA GLU A 157 -0.10 -36.69 -3.26
C GLU A 157 -0.40 -35.18 -3.25
N ILE A 158 -0.96 -34.70 -4.35
CA ILE A 158 -1.37 -33.31 -4.55
C ILE A 158 -2.66 -33.07 -3.74
N HIS A 159 -2.51 -32.43 -2.58
CA HIS A 159 -3.65 -32.03 -1.75
C HIS A 159 -4.15 -30.65 -2.17
N LYS A 160 -5.38 -30.60 -2.70
CA LYS A 160 -6.05 -29.36 -3.10
C LYS A 160 -6.66 -28.70 -1.87
N VAL A 161 -5.99 -27.70 -1.33
CA VAL A 161 -6.59 -26.82 -0.32
C VAL A 161 -7.28 -25.68 -1.05
N VAL A 162 -8.61 -25.73 -1.09
CA VAL A 162 -9.44 -24.60 -1.51
C VAL A 162 -9.70 -23.76 -0.27
N PRO A 163 -9.24 -22.50 -0.18
CA PRO A 163 -9.65 -21.63 0.91
C PRO A 163 -11.17 -21.46 0.84
N GLN A 164 -11.89 -22.03 1.79
CA GLN A 164 -13.29 -21.69 2.01
C GLN A 164 -13.29 -20.34 2.76
N LEU A 165 -13.73 -19.28 2.08
CA LEU A 165 -13.85 -17.90 2.58
C LEU A 165 -15.22 -17.30 2.26
#